data_AF-A0A2N2XVT6-F1
#
_entry.id   AF-A0A2N2XVT6-F1
#
_cell.length_a   1.000
_cell.length_b   1.000
_cell.length_c   1.000
_cell.angle_alpha   90.00
_cell.angle_beta   90.00
_cell.angle_gamma   90.00
#
_symmetry.space_group_name_H-M   'P 1'
#
loop_
_entity.id
_entity.type
_entity.pdbx_description
1 polymer ?
#
loop_
_entity_poly.entity_id
_entity_poly.type
_entity_poly.pdbx_seq_one_letter_code
_entity_poly.pdbx_strand_id
1 'polypeptide(L)'
;MKNFLFVLLIALSSFSCNQITEPENTETSMNDVINDALTEMENDTSVKSFSSPIRYNDYIINLQTRVYEKIITLVKCFDTCDDKELRASYADFGEEAIATLKEIKRLGDYSGNTDFRDKATDLFAFYVEVYEGAYKELIDIVISGKMDEKTEKKMNKIVEEVSEKETALDNAFQIAQQKFADENGMQIIENDLQKEIDNL
;
A
#
# COMPACT_ATOMS: atom_id res chain seq x y z
N MET A 1 16.72 22.10 1.63
CA MET A 1 15.61 21.37 1.00
C MET A 1 15.96 19.90 0.67
N LYS A 2 17.17 19.56 0.20
CA LYS A 2 17.55 18.16 -0.11
C LYS A 2 17.51 17.13 1.05
N ASN A 3 17.51 17.56 2.31
CA ASN A 3 17.43 16.64 3.46
C ASN A 3 15.98 16.29 3.88
N PHE A 4 14.98 16.93 3.27
CA PHE A 4 13.57 16.71 3.62
C PHE A 4 13.03 15.38 3.06
N LEU A 5 13.52 14.96 1.89
CA LEU A 5 13.13 13.71 1.23
C LEU A 5 13.52 12.45 2.02
N PHE A 6 14.67 12.50 2.70
CA PHE A 6 15.24 11.35 3.44
C PHE A 6 14.46 10.97 4.70
N VAL A 7 13.60 11.87 5.20
CA VAL A 7 12.81 11.63 6.42
C VAL A 7 11.43 11.08 6.05
N LEU A 8 10.87 11.49 4.90
CA LEU A 8 9.58 10.98 4.39
C LEU A 8 9.71 9.60 3.72
N LEU A 9 10.94 9.14 3.54
CA LEU A 9 11.30 7.74 3.38
C LEU A 9 11.01 6.99 4.68
N ILE A 10 9.73 6.67 4.79
CA ILE A 10 9.10 5.67 5.64
C ILE A 10 10.02 4.47 5.84
N ALA A 11 9.86 3.78 6.97
CA ALA A 11 10.43 2.47 7.32
C ALA A 11 10.11 1.37 6.29
N LEU A 12 10.57 1.59 5.07
CA LEU A 12 10.48 0.75 3.90
C LEU A 12 11.41 -0.48 4.00
N SER A 13 12.33 -0.44 4.97
CA SER A 13 13.36 -1.44 5.24
C SER A 13 12.87 -2.81 5.69
N SER A 14 11.56 -3.03 5.79
CA SER A 14 11.01 -4.35 6.09
C SER A 14 9.98 -4.79 5.08
N PHE A 15 9.79 -4.09 3.95
CA PHE A 15 8.77 -4.48 3.00
C PHE A 15 9.12 -5.90 2.48
N SER A 16 8.11 -6.75 2.47
CA SER A 16 8.12 -7.99 1.73
C SER A 16 6.80 -7.98 1.01
N CYS A 17 6.74 -7.24 -0.09
CA CYS A 17 5.75 -7.50 -1.11
C CYS A 17 6.19 -8.81 -1.76
N ASN A 18 5.42 -9.87 -1.55
CA ASN A 18 5.99 -11.21 -1.58
C ASN A 18 5.00 -12.07 -2.39
N GLN A 19 5.38 -12.44 -3.61
CA GLN A 19 4.58 -13.26 -4.53
C GLN A 19 4.70 -14.73 -4.15
N ILE A 20 3.66 -15.52 -4.42
CA ILE A 20 3.63 -16.94 -4.08
C ILE A 20 3.60 -17.78 -5.34
N THR A 21 4.46 -18.79 -5.44
CA THR A 21 4.44 -19.77 -6.53
C THR A 21 4.13 -21.18 -6.04
N GLU A 22 3.51 -21.98 -6.91
CA GLU A 22 3.41 -23.43 -6.74
C GLU A 22 4.77 -24.12 -6.97
N PRO A 23 4.99 -25.33 -6.43
CA PRO A 23 6.06 -26.20 -6.89
C PRO A 23 5.86 -26.52 -8.38
N GLU A 24 6.69 -25.89 -9.20
CA GLU A 24 6.95 -26.07 -10.64
C GLU A 24 6.07 -27.11 -11.37
N ASN A 25 5.04 -26.64 -12.10
CA ASN A 25 4.64 -27.08 -13.45
C ASN A 25 3.30 -26.46 -13.90
N THR A 26 3.30 -25.23 -14.42
CA THR A 26 2.57 -24.76 -15.64
C THR A 26 2.56 -23.23 -15.71
N GLU A 27 3.16 -22.66 -16.75
CA GLU A 27 3.12 -21.21 -17.05
C GLU A 27 1.69 -20.82 -17.46
N THR A 28 1.03 -19.99 -16.65
CA THR A 28 -0.13 -19.20 -17.10
C THR A 28 0.30 -17.73 -17.16
N SER A 29 0.08 -17.10 -18.32
CA SER A 29 0.53 -15.74 -18.62
C SER A 29 -0.22 -14.69 -17.80
N MET A 30 0.53 -13.74 -17.23
CA MET A 30 0.07 -12.61 -16.43
C MET A 30 -1.00 -11.73 -17.12
N ASN A 31 -1.13 -11.84 -18.45
CA ASN A 31 -2.09 -11.09 -19.26
C ASN A 31 -3.52 -11.64 -19.23
N ASP A 32 -3.71 -12.91 -18.87
CA ASP A 32 -5.04 -13.54 -18.83
C ASP A 32 -5.84 -13.13 -17.58
N VAL A 33 -5.14 -12.69 -16.52
CA VAL A 33 -5.74 -12.20 -15.25
C VAL A 33 -6.34 -10.80 -15.40
N ILE A 34 -5.81 -10.00 -16.34
CA ILE A 34 -6.16 -8.58 -16.50
C ILE A 34 -7.52 -8.40 -17.20
N ASN A 35 -7.90 -9.32 -18.10
CA ASN A 35 -9.08 -9.15 -18.95
C ASN A 35 -10.41 -9.57 -18.28
N ASP A 36 -10.38 -10.45 -17.28
CA ASP A 36 -11.60 -10.89 -16.57
C ASP A 36 -11.98 -9.95 -15.40
N ALA A 37 -11.05 -9.14 -14.90
CA ALA A 37 -11.26 -8.31 -13.70
C ALA A 37 -11.90 -6.93 -13.95
N LEU A 38 -12.00 -6.48 -15.21
CA LEU A 38 -12.32 -5.09 -15.55
C LEU A 38 -13.77 -4.82 -15.99
N THR A 39 -14.68 -5.80 -15.94
CA THR A 39 -16.04 -5.64 -16.53
C THR A 39 -17.18 -5.38 -15.54
N GLU A 40 -16.96 -5.37 -14.22
CA GLU A 40 -18.08 -5.21 -13.27
C GLU A 40 -17.77 -4.23 -12.14
N MET A 41 -17.91 -2.94 -12.43
CA MET A 41 -18.03 -1.90 -11.41
C MET A 41 -19.29 -1.06 -11.64
N GLU A 42 -20.44 -1.57 -11.18
CA GLU A 42 -21.49 -0.76 -10.57
C GLU A 42 -22.44 -1.67 -9.74
N ASN A 43 -22.51 -1.38 -8.44
CA ASN A 43 -23.53 -1.87 -7.48
C ASN A 43 -23.53 -3.35 -7.05
N ASP A 44 -22.43 -4.08 -7.23
CA ASP A 44 -22.31 -5.40 -6.62
C ASP A 44 -21.91 -5.27 -5.14
N THR A 45 -22.75 -5.75 -4.22
CA THR A 45 -22.44 -5.89 -2.79
C THR A 45 -22.01 -7.31 -2.44
N SER A 46 -21.77 -8.16 -3.43
CA SER A 46 -21.37 -9.54 -3.18
C SER A 46 -20.00 -9.62 -2.52
N VAL A 47 -19.90 -10.57 -1.60
CA VAL A 47 -18.64 -10.96 -0.96
C VAL A 47 -17.78 -11.64 -2.00
N LYS A 48 -16.55 -11.15 -2.17
CA LYS A 48 -15.56 -11.75 -3.07
C LYS A 48 -14.86 -12.90 -2.35
N SER A 49 -14.87 -14.10 -2.92
CA SER A 49 -14.25 -15.29 -2.33
C SER A 49 -13.30 -15.95 -3.32
N PHE A 50 -12.27 -16.63 -2.81
CA PHE A 50 -11.29 -17.36 -3.62
C PHE A 50 -11.20 -18.81 -3.16
N SER A 51 -11.04 -19.74 -4.12
CA SER A 51 -10.82 -21.17 -3.84
C SER A 51 -9.34 -21.56 -3.78
N SER A 52 -8.44 -20.64 -4.13
CA SER A 52 -6.99 -20.84 -4.13
C SER A 52 -6.36 -19.88 -3.13
N PRO A 53 -5.48 -20.36 -2.23
CA PRO A 53 -4.84 -19.50 -1.24
C PRO A 53 -3.85 -18.56 -1.91
N ILE A 54 -3.21 -19.01 -3.00
CA ILE A 54 -2.32 -18.20 -3.84
C ILE A 54 -3.10 -17.02 -4.43
N ARG A 55 -4.25 -17.27 -5.07
CA ARG A 55 -5.08 -16.19 -5.63
C ARG A 55 -5.59 -15.22 -4.58
N TYR A 56 -5.91 -15.72 -3.38
CA TYR A 56 -6.32 -14.88 -2.26
C TYR A 56 -5.17 -13.97 -1.81
N ASN A 57 -3.97 -14.53 -1.63
CA ASN A 57 -2.77 -13.76 -1.31
C ASN A 57 -2.46 -12.72 -2.37
N ASP A 58 -2.36 -13.15 -3.63
CA ASP A 58 -1.97 -12.30 -4.73
C ASP A 58 -2.95 -11.15 -4.92
N TYR A 59 -4.25 -11.39 -4.68
CA TYR A 59 -5.23 -10.31 -4.69
C TYR A 59 -4.94 -9.24 -3.63
N ILE A 60 -4.66 -9.64 -2.38
CA ILE A 60 -4.31 -8.70 -1.30
C ILE A 60 -2.99 -7.96 -1.61
N ILE A 61 -1.97 -8.68 -2.11
CA ILE A 61 -0.66 -8.09 -2.44
C ILE A 61 -0.75 -7.14 -3.63
N ASN A 62 -1.59 -7.43 -4.61
CA ASN A 62 -1.86 -6.51 -5.71
C ASN A 62 -2.55 -5.23 -5.23
N LEU A 63 -3.48 -5.32 -4.28
CA LEU A 63 -4.08 -4.14 -3.65
C LEU A 63 -3.01 -3.30 -2.93
N GLN A 64 -2.11 -3.93 -2.17
CA GLN A 64 -1.00 -3.24 -1.50
C GLN A 64 -0.06 -2.55 -2.50
N THR A 65 0.34 -3.27 -3.55
CA THR A 65 1.23 -2.78 -4.61
C THR A 65 0.68 -1.51 -5.25
N ARG A 66 -0.62 -1.49 -5.59
CA ARG A 66 -1.27 -0.31 -6.19
C ARG A 66 -1.19 0.91 -5.28
N VAL A 67 -1.44 0.76 -3.98
CA VAL A 67 -1.33 1.87 -3.02
C VAL A 67 0.13 2.36 -2.92
N TYR A 68 1.10 1.44 -2.88
CA TYR A 68 2.52 1.80 -2.78
C TYR A 68 3.04 2.51 -4.02
N GLU A 69 2.64 2.09 -5.22
CA GLU A 69 2.99 2.80 -6.46
C GLU A 69 2.55 4.27 -6.41
N LYS A 70 1.36 4.55 -5.85
CA LYS A 70 0.85 5.92 -5.67
C LYS A 70 1.61 6.69 -4.61
N ILE A 71 1.95 6.06 -3.48
CA ILE A 71 2.79 6.68 -2.44
C ILE A 71 4.16 7.05 -3.02
N ILE A 72 4.83 6.11 -3.70
CA ILE A 72 6.13 6.36 -4.34
C ILE A 72 6.03 7.52 -5.34
N THR A 73 4.97 7.55 -6.15
CA THR A 73 4.72 8.64 -7.09
C THR A 73 4.56 9.97 -6.37
N LEU A 74 3.79 10.02 -5.29
CA LEU A 74 3.60 11.21 -4.46
C LEU A 74 4.91 11.68 -3.82
N VAL A 75 5.68 10.76 -3.24
CA VAL A 75 6.99 11.05 -2.63
C VAL A 75 7.95 11.67 -3.65
N LYS A 76 8.08 11.05 -4.85
CA LYS A 76 8.90 11.61 -5.94
C LYS A 76 8.40 12.99 -6.40
N CYS A 77 7.09 13.21 -6.33
CA CYS A 77 6.46 14.45 -6.75
C CYS A 77 6.75 15.62 -5.81
N PHE A 78 7.00 15.39 -4.52
CA PHE A 78 7.43 16.45 -3.59
C PHE A 78 8.71 17.19 -4.04
N ASP A 79 9.59 16.51 -4.79
CA ASP A 79 10.85 17.09 -5.30
C ASP A 79 10.78 17.58 -6.74
N THR A 80 9.92 16.97 -7.56
CA THR A 80 9.99 17.11 -9.03
C THR A 80 8.80 17.86 -9.63
N CYS A 81 7.68 17.92 -8.93
CA CYS A 81 6.43 18.48 -9.44
C CYS A 81 6.26 19.96 -9.14
N ASP A 82 5.43 20.63 -9.92
CA ASP A 82 4.81 21.90 -9.51
C ASP A 82 3.62 21.69 -8.55
N ASP A 83 3.08 22.78 -7.99
CA ASP A 83 1.96 22.73 -7.03
C ASP A 83 0.72 22.01 -7.58
N LYS A 84 0.46 22.11 -8.89
CA LYS A 84 -0.71 21.49 -9.53
C LYS A 84 -0.49 19.99 -9.68
N GLU A 85 0.68 19.60 -10.13
CA GLU A 85 1.10 18.19 -10.26
C GLU A 85 1.15 17.50 -8.89
N LEU A 86 1.67 18.16 -7.86
CA LEU A 86 1.68 17.65 -6.49
C LEU A 86 0.27 17.40 -5.96
N ARG A 87 -0.65 18.35 -6.16
CA ARG A 87 -2.06 18.18 -5.79
C ARG A 87 -2.74 17.04 -6.54
N ALA A 88 -2.42 16.86 -7.82
CA ALA A 88 -2.97 15.78 -8.63
C ALA A 88 -2.47 14.41 -8.13
N SER A 89 -1.17 14.27 -7.88
CA SER A 89 -0.56 13.05 -7.34
C SER A 89 -1.13 12.68 -5.97
N TYR A 90 -1.36 13.67 -5.10
CA TYR A 90 -2.01 13.45 -3.81
C TYR A 90 -3.46 13.01 -3.91
N ALA A 91 -4.23 13.57 -4.85
CA ALA A 91 -5.60 13.14 -5.10
C ALA A 91 -5.64 11.68 -5.60
N ASP A 92 -4.74 11.33 -6.52
CA ASP A 92 -4.60 9.99 -7.09
C ASP A 92 -4.24 8.94 -6.01
N PHE A 93 -3.34 9.28 -5.08
CA PHE A 93 -3.08 8.45 -3.89
C PHE A 93 -4.34 8.25 -3.03
N GLY A 94 -5.07 9.32 -2.73
CA GLY A 94 -6.29 9.24 -1.92
C GLY A 94 -7.38 8.38 -2.56
N GLU A 95 -7.61 8.56 -3.85
CA GLU A 95 -8.58 7.77 -4.62
C GLU A 95 -8.23 6.28 -4.58
N GLU A 96 -6.97 5.93 -4.80
CA GLU A 96 -6.50 4.54 -4.77
C GLU A 96 -6.58 3.93 -3.37
N ALA A 97 -6.19 4.66 -2.31
CA ALA A 97 -6.29 4.18 -0.93
C ALA A 97 -7.75 3.88 -0.52
N ILE A 98 -8.68 4.78 -0.86
CA ILE A 98 -10.11 4.60 -0.59
C ILE A 98 -10.68 3.42 -1.39
N ALA A 99 -10.33 3.31 -2.67
CA ALA A 99 -10.77 2.22 -3.53
C ALA A 99 -10.27 0.87 -3.00
N THR A 100 -8.99 0.79 -2.64
CA THR A 100 -8.38 -0.42 -2.09
C THR A 100 -8.98 -0.82 -0.74
N LEU A 101 -9.25 0.13 0.17
CA LEU A 101 -9.95 -0.14 1.42
C LEU A 101 -11.38 -0.69 1.18
N LYS A 102 -12.06 -0.19 0.15
CA LYS A 102 -13.38 -0.70 -0.23
C LYS A 102 -13.28 -2.13 -0.77
N GLU A 103 -12.31 -2.42 -1.62
CA GLU A 103 -12.09 -3.76 -2.19
C GLU A 103 -11.76 -4.79 -1.11
N ILE A 104 -10.81 -4.51 -0.21
CA ILE A 104 -10.43 -5.48 0.84
C ILE A 104 -11.59 -5.80 1.79
N LYS A 105 -12.46 -4.83 2.09
CA LYS A 105 -13.63 -5.02 2.96
C LYS A 105 -14.70 -5.93 2.35
N ARG A 106 -14.67 -6.12 1.02
CA ARG A 106 -15.55 -7.05 0.32
C ARG A 106 -15.00 -8.46 0.29
N LEU A 107 -13.74 -8.66 0.68
CA LEU A 107 -13.11 -9.97 0.68
C LEU A 107 -13.71 -10.83 1.79
N GLY A 108 -14.17 -12.02 1.42
CA GLY A 108 -14.63 -13.04 2.36
C GLY A 108 -13.51 -13.55 3.24
N ASP A 109 -13.82 -14.48 4.13
CA ASP A 109 -12.80 -15.29 4.77
C ASP A 109 -12.15 -16.24 3.74
N TYR A 110 -10.96 -16.73 4.06
CA TYR A 110 -10.36 -17.85 3.36
C TYR A 110 -10.40 -19.09 4.27
N SER A 111 -11.26 -20.06 3.93
CA SER A 111 -11.42 -21.29 4.71
C SER A 111 -11.71 -21.06 6.20
N GLY A 112 -12.50 -20.02 6.53
CA GLY A 112 -12.79 -19.64 7.91
C GLY A 112 -11.76 -18.73 8.58
N ASN A 113 -10.62 -18.45 7.93
CA ASN A 113 -9.59 -17.55 8.43
C ASN A 113 -9.75 -16.14 7.83
N THR A 114 -9.74 -15.13 8.70
CA THR A 114 -9.89 -13.71 8.36
C THR A 114 -8.65 -12.87 8.69
N ASP A 115 -7.69 -13.43 9.44
CA ASP A 115 -6.57 -12.72 10.06
C ASP A 115 -5.78 -11.90 9.04
N PHE A 116 -5.40 -12.51 7.90
CA PHE A 116 -4.63 -11.82 6.87
C PHE A 116 -5.41 -10.65 6.23
N ARG A 117 -6.69 -10.84 5.90
CA ARG A 117 -7.54 -9.76 5.38
C ARG A 117 -7.73 -8.66 6.40
N ASP A 118 -7.91 -9.01 7.67
CA ASP A 118 -8.16 -8.04 8.72
C ASP A 118 -6.92 -7.16 8.94
N LYS A 119 -5.70 -7.75 8.90
CA LYS A 119 -4.46 -6.96 8.92
C LYS A 119 -4.24 -6.11 7.68
N ALA A 120 -4.59 -6.61 6.50
CA ALA A 120 -4.62 -5.80 5.28
C ALA A 120 -5.61 -4.64 5.39
N THR A 121 -6.77 -4.88 5.99
CA THR A 121 -7.82 -3.86 6.19
C THR A 121 -7.35 -2.77 7.15
N ASP A 122 -6.69 -3.15 8.26
CA ASP A 122 -6.12 -2.21 9.21
C ASP A 122 -5.06 -1.31 8.53
N LEU A 123 -4.18 -1.90 7.71
CA LEU A 123 -3.15 -1.18 6.95
C LEU A 123 -3.77 -0.21 5.93
N PHE A 124 -4.73 -0.65 5.11
CA PHE A 124 -5.37 0.22 4.13
C PHE A 124 -6.24 1.31 4.77
N ALA A 125 -6.85 1.04 5.93
CA ALA A 125 -7.56 2.05 6.69
C ALA A 125 -6.62 3.16 7.19
N PHE A 126 -5.40 2.77 7.61
CA PHE A 126 -4.37 3.74 7.97
C PHE A 126 -3.94 4.62 6.79
N TYR A 127 -3.78 4.08 5.57
CA TYR A 127 -3.44 4.92 4.42
C TYR A 127 -4.54 5.94 4.08
N VAL A 128 -5.82 5.60 4.27
CA VAL A 128 -6.92 6.57 4.17
C VAL A 128 -6.82 7.65 5.26
N GLU A 129 -6.51 7.26 6.50
CA GLU A 129 -6.31 8.23 7.60
C GLU A 129 -5.15 9.19 7.33
N VAL A 130 -4.01 8.67 6.85
CA VAL A 130 -2.84 9.47 6.48
C VAL A 130 -3.15 10.42 5.32
N TYR A 131 -3.87 9.93 4.31
CA TYR A 131 -4.36 10.75 3.21
C TYR A 131 -5.22 11.91 3.73
N GLU A 132 -6.25 11.65 4.53
CA GLU A 132 -7.19 12.68 5.00
C GLU A 132 -6.59 13.66 6.01
N GLY A 133 -5.55 13.23 6.73
CA GLY A 133 -4.90 13.98 7.80
C GLY A 133 -3.47 14.42 7.47
N ALA A 134 -2.49 13.59 7.87
CA ALA A 134 -1.07 13.94 7.90
C ALA A 134 -0.53 14.46 6.55
N TYR A 135 -0.84 13.78 5.44
CA TYR A 135 -0.31 14.16 4.13
C TYR A 135 -0.94 15.43 3.59
N LYS A 136 -2.22 15.67 3.89
CA LYS A 136 -2.88 16.95 3.58
C LYS A 136 -2.12 18.11 4.20
N GLU A 137 -1.78 17.97 5.48
CA GLU A 137 -1.07 19.00 6.23
C GLU A 137 0.34 19.24 5.69
N LEU A 138 1.07 18.17 5.34
CA LEU A 138 2.40 18.27 4.73
C LEU A 138 2.35 18.99 3.37
N ILE A 139 1.38 18.66 2.51
CA ILE A 139 1.21 19.28 1.20
C ILE A 139 0.86 20.76 1.33
N ASP A 140 -0.05 21.11 2.24
CA ASP A 140 -0.41 22.50 2.49
C ASP A 140 0.80 23.31 2.99
N ILE A 141 1.66 22.72 3.82
CA ILE A 141 2.91 23.35 4.24
C ILE A 141 3.84 23.57 3.05
N VAL A 142 4.09 22.53 2.24
CA VAL A 142 4.98 22.60 1.08
C VAL A 142 4.53 23.67 0.09
N ILE A 143 3.25 23.67 -0.30
CA ILE A 143 2.68 24.62 -1.26
C ILE A 143 2.67 26.05 -0.70
N SER A 144 2.54 26.22 0.62
CA SER A 144 2.59 27.56 1.21
C SER A 144 3.95 28.25 1.02
N GLY A 145 5.02 27.49 0.77
CA GLY A 145 6.40 27.97 0.63
C GLY A 145 6.99 28.58 1.92
N LYS A 146 6.27 28.52 3.05
CA LYS A 146 6.70 29.10 4.32
C LYS A 146 7.48 28.07 5.13
N MET A 147 8.80 28.04 4.94
CA MET A 147 9.68 27.16 5.70
C MET A 147 10.44 27.95 6.77
N ASP A 148 10.01 27.82 8.02
CA ASP A 148 10.75 28.26 9.21
C ASP A 148 11.06 27.06 10.13
N GLU A 149 11.89 27.27 11.15
CA GLU A 149 12.31 26.20 12.08
C GLU A 149 11.12 25.52 12.77
N LYS A 150 10.05 26.28 13.07
CA LYS A 150 8.85 25.73 13.69
C LYS A 150 8.09 24.82 12.73
N THR A 151 8.00 25.22 11.47
CA THR A 151 7.35 24.47 10.41
C THR A 151 8.12 23.19 10.12
N GLU A 152 9.45 23.26 10.00
CA GLU A 152 10.32 22.08 9.83
C GLU A 152 10.15 21.08 10.98
N LYS A 153 10.20 21.54 12.24
CA LYS A 153 9.95 20.68 13.42
C LYS A 153 8.59 20.01 13.38
N LYS A 154 7.56 20.73 12.92
CA LYS A 154 6.21 20.20 12.80
C LYS A 154 6.12 19.12 11.73
N MET A 155 6.72 19.34 10.56
CA MET A 155 6.75 18.34 9.49
C MET A 155 7.48 17.08 9.93
N ASN A 156 8.66 17.22 10.56
CA ASN A 156 9.41 16.08 11.06
C ASN A 156 8.59 15.26 12.06
N LYS A 157 7.86 15.92 12.96
CA LYS A 157 6.98 15.25 13.91
C LYS A 157 5.86 14.48 13.22
N ILE A 158 5.20 15.07 12.21
CA ILE A 158 4.15 14.37 11.45
C ILE A 158 4.72 13.10 10.80
N VAL A 159 5.90 13.22 10.20
CA VAL A 159 6.54 12.09 9.52
C VAL A 159 6.96 10.99 10.51
N GLU A 160 7.50 11.37 11.67
CA GLU A 160 7.83 10.43 12.75
C GLU A 160 6.59 9.67 13.23
N GLU A 161 5.49 10.38 13.54
CA GLU A 161 4.24 9.77 14.02
C GLU A 161 3.61 8.83 12.97
N VAL A 162 3.65 9.21 11.69
CA VAL A 162 3.19 8.35 10.58
C VAL A 162 4.07 7.11 10.47
N SER A 163 5.39 7.27 10.49
CA SER A 163 6.34 6.17 10.29
C SER A 163 6.26 5.13 11.42
N GLU A 164 6.13 5.57 12.67
CA GLU A 164 5.98 4.66 13.81
C GLU A 164 4.72 3.81 13.69
N LYS A 165 3.59 4.44 13.31
CA LYS A 165 2.31 3.74 13.16
C LYS A 165 2.31 2.79 11.96
N GLU A 166 2.86 3.22 10.83
CA GLU A 166 3.01 2.41 9.64
C GLU A 166 3.87 1.18 9.90
N THR A 167 5.03 1.35 10.54
CA THR A 167 5.93 0.24 10.90
C THR A 167 5.20 -0.85 11.69
N ALA A 168 4.36 -0.47 12.65
CA ALA A 168 3.61 -1.44 13.44
C ALA A 168 2.56 -2.19 12.60
N LEU A 169 1.88 -1.51 11.69
CA LEU A 169 0.85 -2.09 10.82
C LEU A 169 1.45 -2.98 9.74
N ASP A 170 2.55 -2.55 9.10
CA ASP A 170 3.28 -3.34 8.11
C ASP A 170 3.84 -4.63 8.70
N ASN A 171 4.44 -4.55 9.90
CA ASN A 171 4.90 -5.75 10.59
C ASN A 171 3.74 -6.71 10.89
N ALA A 172 2.59 -6.20 11.32
CA ALA A 172 1.42 -7.03 11.58
C ALA A 172 0.87 -7.66 10.29
N PHE A 173 0.86 -6.92 9.18
CA PHE A 173 0.49 -7.41 7.86
C PHE A 173 1.41 -8.55 7.40
N GLN A 174 2.72 -8.36 7.48
CA GLN A 174 3.72 -9.34 7.05
C GLN A 174 3.68 -10.61 7.88
N ILE A 175 3.55 -10.50 9.20
CA ILE A 175 3.40 -11.65 10.08
C ILE A 175 2.13 -12.44 9.70
N ALA A 176 1.02 -11.75 9.40
CA ALA A 176 -0.22 -12.40 8.98
C ALA A 176 -0.10 -13.04 7.59
N GLN A 177 0.58 -12.40 6.64
CA GLN A 177 0.86 -12.97 5.33
C GLN A 177 1.73 -14.24 5.46
N GLN A 178 2.80 -14.17 6.25
CA GLN A 178 3.70 -15.31 6.47
C GLN A 178 2.95 -16.48 7.10
N LYS A 179 2.17 -16.22 8.15
CA LYS A 179 1.33 -17.24 8.78
C LYS A 179 0.33 -17.83 7.79
N PHE A 180 -0.32 -17.00 6.97
CA PHE A 180 -1.24 -17.48 5.93
C PHE A 180 -0.53 -18.37 4.91
N ALA A 181 0.70 -18.03 4.53
CA ALA A 181 1.52 -18.84 3.65
C ALA A 181 1.88 -20.19 4.27
N ASP A 182 2.37 -20.19 5.51
CA ASP A 182 2.73 -21.40 6.25
C ASP A 182 1.52 -22.35 6.41
N GLU A 183 0.35 -21.81 6.77
CA GLU A 183 -0.90 -22.56 6.95
C GLU A 183 -1.40 -23.22 5.65
N ASN A 184 -1.05 -22.66 4.50
CA ASN A 184 -1.49 -23.13 3.18
C ASN A 184 -0.36 -23.78 2.36
N GLY A 185 0.80 -24.04 2.95
CA GLY A 185 1.93 -24.69 2.28
C GLY A 185 2.52 -23.88 1.12
N MET A 186 2.45 -22.55 1.23
CA MET A 186 2.93 -21.61 0.23
C MET A 186 4.37 -21.16 0.52
N GLN A 187 5.13 -20.84 -0.52
CA GLN A 187 6.43 -20.18 -0.40
C GLN A 187 6.31 -18.74 -0.84
N ILE A 188 6.98 -17.84 -0.12
CA ILE A 188 6.92 -16.42 -0.42
C ILE A 188 8.22 -15.94 -1.06
N ILE A 189 8.09 -15.20 -2.17
CA ILE A 189 9.17 -14.77 -3.05
C ILE A 189 9.17 -13.25 -3.13
N GLU A 190 10.34 -12.66 -2.96
CA GLU A 190 10.57 -11.22 -2.99
C GLU A 190 10.15 -10.59 -4.34
N ASN A 191 9.31 -9.55 -4.31
CA ASN A 191 8.84 -8.80 -5.50
C ASN A 191 9.85 -7.71 -5.90
N ASP A 192 9.96 -7.38 -7.20
CA ASP A 192 10.81 -6.30 -7.71
C ASP A 192 10.44 -4.89 -7.20
N LEU A 193 9.16 -4.62 -6.87
CA LEU A 193 8.77 -3.35 -6.24
C LEU A 193 9.51 -3.11 -4.92
N GLN A 194 9.87 -4.21 -4.23
CA GLN A 194 10.68 -4.19 -3.01
C GLN A 194 12.02 -3.49 -3.25
N LYS A 195 12.67 -3.83 -4.37
CA LYS A 195 13.97 -3.27 -4.71
C LYS A 195 13.87 -1.78 -4.98
N GLU A 196 12.79 -1.32 -5.60
CA GLU A 196 12.62 0.12 -5.84
C GLU A 196 12.43 0.86 -4.52
N ILE A 197 11.59 0.31 -3.64
CA ILE A 197 11.33 0.80 -2.30
C ILE A 197 12.61 0.88 -1.43
N ASP A 198 13.44 -0.16 -1.43
CA ASP A 198 14.70 -0.20 -0.66
C ASP A 198 15.79 0.75 -1.20
N ASN A 199 15.65 1.21 -2.45
CA ASN A 199 16.62 2.07 -3.13
C ASN A 199 16.21 3.56 -3.20
N LEU A 200 15.04 3.92 -2.66
CA LEU A 200 14.63 5.32 -2.49
C LEU A 200 15.45 5.99 -1.37
#